data_AF-A0A1F9S5L2-F1
#
_entry.id   AF-A0A1F9S5L2-F1
#
_cell.length_a   1.000
_cell.length_b   1.000
_cell.length_c   1.000
_cell.angle_alpha   90.00
_cell.angle_beta   90.00
_cell.angle_gamma   90.00
#
_symmetry.space_group_name_H-M   'P 1'
#
loop_
_entity.id
_entity.type
_entity.pdbx_description
1 polymer ?
#
loop_
_entity_poly.entity_id
_entity_poly.type
_entity_poly.pdbx_seq_one_letter_code
_entity_poly.pdbx_strand_id
1 'polypeptide(L)'
;MMRLAAAVLLGTLLLLGGGGASCGEGVSNDLRYWYLDIYEPLFRVEADPAPAFLVNARPGSREFRVPKAKPVGGYRVFLVGGSVANRFESGTPQGGDSSLAKRLERALPGKRVELINCGMNGYDSYRDSLVFDQVLDEEPDLIVLMSGNNDFSGSAGPPPLKVRAGLRIRELLGGKTHLERGPVPDDPPRTLEEYRGQFAGNLLAMARAAKTAKVPLVLCTLPRRLGQPPSGPLLLWKRSFFDAWLAWEKRDFAAAEVGFTAHLKTAPDDYMARYYGGRCREAQGDRAGALESYRDALMPDVNRVIRQAAREEGVLLADLEAVFLQAAGGPRLERQFSDTVHWLRGMDPLVADTIARAVRKENILLHGPGRSIAAGAVRPGAAAPKPAALELKAEDSFESRLLSAFWEACFGALGQAEDRLRPSEAAVWMLESLWTEQSSRMERLAAEKESLRARYLRNPSHVGGKEDFERLWRAGQSPLAEAAARTGRVEGGLRIFRDALAAQPESPDARLRLAVWQARSGRKAEARESFAKLASWSTKLPEAAWYRAALSVPGGDPR
;
A
#
# COMPACT_ATOMS: atom_id res chain seq x y z
N MET A 1 9.62 -13.49 7.14
CA MET A 1 10.50 -13.85 6.00
C MET A 1 11.08 -15.29 6.02
N MET A 2 11.17 -16.00 7.16
CA MET A 2 11.59 -17.43 7.17
C MET A 2 10.50 -18.47 6.81
N ARG A 3 9.23 -18.07 6.67
CA ARG A 3 8.15 -18.99 6.25
C ARG A 3 7.96 -19.09 4.74
N LEU A 4 8.47 -18.14 3.94
CA LEU A 4 8.45 -18.26 2.47
C LEU A 4 9.49 -19.27 1.97
N ALA A 5 10.68 -19.33 2.59
CA ALA A 5 11.72 -20.30 2.21
C ALA A 5 11.36 -21.75 2.59
N ALA A 6 10.67 -21.94 3.73
CA ALA A 6 10.15 -23.25 4.14
C ALA A 6 8.89 -23.65 3.35
N ALA A 7 8.00 -22.70 3.02
CA ALA A 7 6.84 -22.94 2.16
C ALA A 7 7.22 -23.22 0.70
N VAL A 8 8.35 -22.68 0.21
CA VAL A 8 8.86 -23.03 -1.12
C VAL A 8 9.32 -24.48 -1.13
N LEU A 9 10.07 -24.98 -0.14
CA LEU A 9 10.48 -26.40 -0.09
C LEU A 9 9.31 -27.36 0.15
N LEU A 10 8.37 -27.00 1.03
CA LEU A 10 7.17 -27.79 1.30
C LEU A 10 6.16 -27.74 0.13
N GLY A 11 6.10 -26.61 -0.59
CA GLY A 11 5.31 -26.43 -1.81
C GLY A 11 5.85 -27.25 -2.98
N THR A 12 7.18 -27.37 -3.12
CA THR A 12 7.77 -28.28 -4.11
C THR A 12 7.49 -29.76 -3.78
N LEU A 13 7.40 -30.12 -2.50
CA LEU A 13 7.05 -31.48 -2.05
C LEU A 13 5.54 -31.77 -2.11
N LEU A 14 4.68 -30.79 -1.84
CA LEU A 14 3.21 -30.91 -1.94
C LEU A 14 2.72 -30.94 -3.39
N LEU A 15 3.48 -30.40 -4.34
CA LEU A 15 3.22 -30.56 -5.77
C LEU A 15 3.63 -31.94 -6.32
N LEU A 16 4.37 -32.74 -5.53
CA LEU A 16 4.76 -34.12 -5.87
C LEU A 16 3.88 -35.17 -5.18
N GLY A 17 3.11 -34.80 -4.14
CA GLY A 17 2.28 -35.73 -3.37
C GLY A 17 0.80 -35.42 -3.54
N GLY A 18 0.08 -36.25 -4.30
CA GLY A 18 -1.38 -36.25 -4.30
C GLY A 18 -1.91 -36.64 -2.92
N GLY A 19 -2.22 -35.67 -2.05
CA GLY A 19 -2.92 -35.92 -0.80
C GLY A 19 -2.86 -34.76 0.20
N GLY A 20 -4.04 -34.31 0.67
CA GLY A 20 -4.21 -33.54 1.90
C GLY A 20 -4.69 -32.09 1.74
N ALA A 21 -5.99 -31.90 1.95
CA ALA A 21 -6.76 -30.69 1.68
C ALA A 21 -6.51 -29.49 2.63
N SER A 22 -6.81 -28.29 2.12
CA SER A 22 -6.93 -26.96 2.73
C SER A 22 -5.68 -26.10 2.95
N CYS A 23 -4.58 -26.59 3.51
CA CYS A 23 -3.36 -25.76 3.65
C CYS A 23 -2.54 -25.68 2.35
N GLY A 24 -2.59 -26.72 1.51
CA GLY A 24 -1.90 -26.77 0.23
C GLY A 24 -2.53 -25.87 -0.85
N GLU A 25 -3.86 -25.73 -0.85
CA GLU A 25 -4.57 -24.97 -1.90
C GLU A 25 -4.28 -23.47 -1.84
N GLY A 26 -4.31 -22.85 -0.65
CA GLY A 26 -4.03 -21.42 -0.48
C GLY A 26 -2.59 -21.05 -0.87
N VAL A 27 -1.61 -21.81 -0.39
CA VAL A 27 -0.18 -21.61 -0.74
C VAL A 27 0.08 -21.88 -2.23
N SER A 28 -0.62 -22.86 -2.82
CA SER A 28 -0.49 -23.15 -4.26
C SER A 28 -1.06 -22.02 -5.14
N ASN A 29 -2.14 -21.37 -4.71
CA ASN A 29 -2.76 -20.26 -5.42
C ASN A 29 -1.88 -19.00 -5.38
N ASP A 30 -1.24 -18.70 -4.24
CA ASP A 30 -0.32 -17.57 -4.14
C ASP A 30 0.91 -17.75 -5.03
N LEU A 31 1.56 -18.91 -4.96
CA LEU A 31 2.71 -19.19 -5.81
C LEU A 31 2.34 -19.11 -7.29
N ARG A 32 1.14 -19.59 -7.65
CA ARG A 32 0.62 -19.50 -9.01
C ARG A 32 0.43 -18.06 -9.45
N TYR A 33 -0.28 -17.26 -8.67
CA TYR A 33 -0.53 -15.85 -8.99
C TYR A 33 0.76 -15.05 -9.15
N TRP A 34 1.69 -15.20 -8.18
CA TRP A 34 2.89 -14.39 -8.14
C TRP A 34 3.96 -14.81 -9.15
N TYR A 35 4.04 -16.10 -9.51
CA TYR A 35 5.19 -16.62 -10.27
C TYR A 35 4.82 -17.38 -11.56
N LEU A 36 3.57 -17.81 -11.73
CA LEU A 36 3.15 -18.59 -12.91
C LEU A 36 2.23 -17.80 -13.82
N ASP A 37 1.12 -17.29 -13.29
CA ASP A 37 0.08 -16.62 -14.07
C ASP A 37 0.60 -15.34 -14.75
N ILE A 38 1.72 -14.78 -14.26
CA ILE A 38 2.38 -13.62 -14.87
C ILE A 38 2.88 -13.89 -16.30
N TYR A 39 3.15 -15.15 -16.65
CA TYR A 39 3.59 -15.58 -17.99
C TYR A 39 2.45 -16.10 -18.86
N GLU A 40 1.27 -16.33 -18.28
CA GLU A 40 0.07 -16.71 -19.03
C GLU A 40 -0.49 -15.50 -19.78
N PRO A 41 -1.08 -15.66 -20.97
CA PRO A 41 -1.65 -14.55 -21.73
C PRO A 41 -2.63 -13.73 -20.89
N LEU A 42 -2.47 -12.41 -20.91
CA LEU A 42 -3.46 -11.49 -20.34
C LEU A 42 -4.73 -11.47 -21.20
N PHE A 43 -4.56 -11.63 -22.51
CA PHE A 43 -5.60 -11.56 -23.52
C PHE A 43 -5.89 -12.93 -24.12
N ARG A 44 -7.17 -13.17 -24.45
CA ARG A 44 -7.57 -14.24 -25.37
C ARG A 44 -8.56 -13.68 -26.39
N VAL A 45 -8.64 -14.33 -27.55
CA VAL A 45 -9.61 -14.01 -28.60
C VAL A 45 -10.79 -14.96 -28.49
N GLU A 46 -11.98 -14.41 -28.28
CA GLU A 46 -13.25 -15.12 -28.44
C GLU A 46 -13.76 -14.90 -29.86
N ALA A 47 -13.76 -15.96 -30.68
CA ALA A 47 -14.11 -15.87 -32.11
C ALA A 47 -15.51 -16.37 -32.45
N ASP A 48 -16.24 -16.96 -31.49
CA ASP A 48 -17.56 -17.58 -31.71
C ASP A 48 -18.58 -17.12 -30.65
N PRO A 49 -19.72 -16.51 -31.06
CA PRO A 49 -20.07 -16.13 -32.43
C PRO A 49 -19.29 -14.89 -32.91
N ALA A 50 -19.06 -14.80 -34.21
CA ALA A 50 -18.50 -13.62 -34.85
C ALA A 50 -19.36 -12.37 -34.56
N PRO A 51 -18.77 -11.16 -34.44
CA PRO A 51 -17.37 -10.82 -34.65
C PRO A 51 -16.44 -11.30 -33.52
N ALA A 52 -15.12 -11.33 -33.77
CA ALA A 52 -14.14 -11.72 -32.76
C ALA A 52 -13.93 -10.61 -31.71
N PHE A 53 -13.76 -11.00 -30.45
CA PHE A 53 -13.56 -10.10 -29.31
C PHE A 53 -12.25 -10.42 -28.59
N LEU A 54 -11.56 -9.37 -28.16
CA LEU A 54 -10.49 -9.46 -27.17
C LEU A 54 -11.14 -9.45 -25.79
N VAL A 55 -10.82 -10.44 -24.98
CA VAL A 55 -11.28 -10.55 -23.59
C VAL A 55 -10.12 -10.85 -22.65
N ASN A 56 -10.37 -10.66 -21.36
CA ASN A 56 -9.42 -11.03 -20.33
C ASN A 56 -9.27 -12.56 -20.21
N ALA A 57 -8.04 -13.04 -20.04
CA ALA A 57 -7.70 -14.46 -19.92
C ALA A 57 -7.00 -14.81 -18.61
N ARG A 58 -6.37 -13.82 -17.95
CA ARG A 58 -5.58 -14.05 -16.74
C ARG A 58 -6.44 -13.90 -15.47
N PRO A 59 -6.38 -14.85 -14.51
CA PRO A 59 -7.06 -14.72 -13.22
C PRO A 59 -6.71 -13.41 -12.49
N GLY A 60 -7.71 -12.77 -11.88
CA GLY A 60 -7.54 -11.51 -11.14
C GLY A 60 -7.45 -10.24 -11.98
N SER A 61 -7.44 -10.34 -13.32
CA SER A 61 -7.59 -9.20 -14.22
C SER A 61 -9.03 -8.67 -14.24
N ARG A 62 -9.21 -7.41 -14.63
CA ARG A 62 -10.55 -6.83 -14.82
C ARG A 62 -11.20 -7.42 -16.05
N GLU A 63 -12.48 -7.76 -15.92
CA GLU A 63 -13.28 -8.20 -17.05
C GLU A 63 -13.43 -7.08 -18.08
N PHE A 64 -13.24 -7.44 -19.35
CA PHE A 64 -13.59 -6.61 -20.49
C PHE A 64 -13.90 -7.48 -21.69
N ARG A 65 -14.63 -6.89 -22.63
CA ARG A 65 -14.93 -7.49 -23.93
C ARG A 65 -14.99 -6.38 -24.97
N VAL A 66 -13.96 -6.31 -25.81
CA VAL A 66 -13.85 -5.28 -26.86
C VAL A 66 -13.67 -5.96 -28.22
N PRO A 67 -14.17 -5.38 -29.33
CA PRO A 67 -13.95 -5.94 -30.65
C PRO A 67 -12.46 -6.11 -30.94
N LYS A 68 -12.02 -7.28 -31.43
CA LYS A 68 -10.60 -7.51 -31.78
C LYS A 68 -10.20 -6.64 -32.97
N ALA A 69 -11.07 -6.46 -33.95
CA ALA A 69 -10.92 -5.44 -34.98
C ALA A 69 -11.31 -4.08 -34.41
N LYS A 70 -10.39 -3.10 -34.45
CA LYS A 70 -10.64 -1.77 -33.91
C LYS A 70 -11.76 -1.07 -34.71
N PRO A 71 -12.82 -0.55 -34.07
CA PRO A 71 -13.91 0.12 -34.78
C PRO A 71 -13.45 1.45 -35.40
N VAL A 72 -14.15 1.89 -36.45
CA VAL A 72 -13.90 3.21 -37.07
C VAL A 72 -14.09 4.32 -36.04
N GLY A 73 -13.08 5.18 -35.89
CA GLY A 73 -13.05 6.24 -34.88
C GLY A 73 -12.78 5.75 -33.45
N GLY A 74 -12.55 4.45 -33.27
CA GLY A 74 -12.10 3.85 -32.02
C GLY A 74 -10.70 4.34 -31.64
N TYR A 75 -10.48 4.49 -30.34
CA TYR A 75 -9.23 4.93 -29.74
C TYR A 75 -8.95 4.07 -28.51
N ARG A 76 -8.06 3.09 -28.65
CA ARG A 76 -7.76 2.11 -27.62
C ARG A 76 -6.75 2.67 -26.64
N VAL A 77 -7.21 2.80 -25.40
CA VAL A 77 -6.40 3.26 -24.27
C VAL A 77 -6.16 2.06 -23.37
N PHE A 78 -4.91 1.67 -23.18
CA PHE A 78 -4.56 0.61 -22.24
C PHE A 78 -4.09 1.21 -20.92
N LEU A 79 -4.73 0.81 -19.82
CA LEU A 79 -4.32 1.19 -18.46
C LEU A 79 -3.54 0.04 -17.83
N VAL A 80 -2.23 0.21 -17.68
CA VAL A 80 -1.31 -0.79 -17.13
C VAL A 80 -0.86 -0.37 -15.74
N GLY A 81 -0.73 -1.33 -14.81
CA GLY A 81 -0.17 -1.05 -13.48
C GLY A 81 -0.65 -2.01 -12.40
N GLY A 82 -0.38 -1.62 -11.15
CA GLY A 82 -0.75 -2.39 -9.97
C GLY A 82 -2.24 -2.28 -9.56
N SER A 83 -2.50 -2.52 -8.28
CA SER A 83 -3.84 -2.50 -7.68
C SER A 83 -4.59 -1.16 -7.83
N VAL A 84 -3.88 -0.03 -7.86
CA VAL A 84 -4.51 1.29 -8.08
C VAL A 84 -5.05 1.44 -9.50
N ALA A 85 -4.36 0.90 -10.52
CA ALA A 85 -4.85 0.82 -11.89
C ALA A 85 -6.04 -0.15 -12.00
N ASN A 86 -5.92 -1.32 -11.34
CA ASN A 86 -6.98 -2.33 -11.34
C ASN A 86 -8.32 -1.78 -10.83
N ARG A 87 -8.35 -0.72 -10.00
CA ARG A 87 -9.61 -0.14 -9.50
C ARG A 87 -10.40 0.70 -10.52
N PHE A 88 -9.84 1.02 -11.69
CA PHE A 88 -10.56 1.77 -12.73
C PHE A 88 -11.52 0.89 -13.52
N GLU A 89 -12.47 1.54 -14.20
CA GLU A 89 -13.37 0.88 -15.14
C GLU A 89 -12.62 0.23 -16.32
N SER A 90 -13.28 -0.70 -17.00
CA SER A 90 -12.79 -1.35 -18.22
C SER A 90 -13.92 -1.47 -19.23
N GLY A 91 -13.58 -1.41 -20.52
CA GLY A 91 -14.52 -1.41 -21.64
C GLY A 91 -14.97 0.00 -22.06
N THR A 92 -16.08 0.04 -22.79
CA THR A 92 -16.72 1.30 -23.20
C THR A 92 -17.31 2.01 -21.97
N PRO A 93 -17.49 3.34 -22.00
CA PRO A 93 -17.98 4.08 -20.84
C PRO A 93 -19.38 3.61 -20.40
N GLN A 94 -19.45 2.77 -19.38
CA GLN A 94 -20.72 2.35 -18.75
C GLN A 94 -21.12 3.29 -17.58
N GLY A 95 -20.26 4.25 -17.22
CA GLY A 95 -20.42 5.15 -16.08
C GLY A 95 -20.83 6.59 -16.42
N GLY A 96 -21.12 7.39 -15.38
CA GLY A 96 -21.36 8.84 -15.48
C GLY A 96 -20.11 9.63 -15.90
N ASP A 97 -20.22 10.95 -15.99
CA ASP A 97 -19.19 11.88 -16.49
C ASP A 97 -17.85 11.90 -15.73
N SER A 98 -17.74 11.13 -14.65
CA SER A 98 -16.54 11.00 -13.83
C SER A 98 -15.52 9.98 -14.36
N SER A 99 -15.88 9.12 -15.32
CA SER A 99 -15.00 8.05 -15.83
C SER A 99 -13.75 8.60 -16.55
N LEU A 100 -12.65 7.85 -16.49
CA LEU A 100 -11.42 8.16 -17.21
C LEU A 100 -11.66 8.18 -18.71
N ALA A 101 -12.40 7.20 -19.24
CA ALA A 101 -12.71 7.13 -20.66
C ALA A 101 -13.42 8.39 -21.17
N LYS A 102 -14.47 8.87 -20.47
CA LYS A 102 -15.20 10.09 -20.88
C LYS A 102 -14.35 11.36 -20.79
N ARG A 103 -13.48 11.45 -19.79
CA ARG A 103 -12.56 12.61 -19.66
C ARG A 103 -11.50 12.60 -20.74
N LEU A 104 -11.04 11.42 -21.17
CA LEU A 104 -10.16 11.27 -22.33
C LEU A 104 -10.88 11.62 -23.64
N GLU A 105 -12.14 11.21 -23.84
CA GLU A 105 -12.93 11.63 -25.02
C GLU A 105 -13.08 13.16 -25.10
N ARG A 106 -13.25 13.84 -23.97
CA ARG A 106 -13.26 15.32 -23.92
C ARG A 106 -11.90 15.93 -24.27
N ALA A 107 -10.81 15.27 -23.92
CA ALA A 107 -9.45 15.68 -24.28
C ALA A 107 -9.09 15.36 -25.75
N LEU A 108 -9.80 14.39 -26.35
CA LEU A 108 -9.60 13.86 -27.70
C LEU A 108 -10.89 13.95 -28.53
N PRO A 109 -11.32 15.16 -28.95
CA PRO A 109 -12.59 15.34 -29.68
C PRO A 109 -12.68 14.45 -30.93
N GLY A 110 -13.83 13.80 -31.12
CA GLY A 110 -14.09 12.93 -32.28
C GLY A 110 -13.52 11.51 -32.16
N LYS A 111 -12.89 11.16 -31.04
CA LYS A 111 -12.47 9.79 -30.72
C LYS A 111 -13.50 9.11 -29.82
N ARG A 112 -13.74 7.81 -30.05
CA ARG A 112 -14.46 6.93 -29.11
C ARG A 112 -13.45 6.13 -28.32
N VAL A 113 -13.34 6.41 -27.02
CA VAL A 113 -12.33 5.77 -26.18
C VAL A 113 -12.78 4.38 -25.76
N GLU A 114 -11.97 3.38 -26.10
CA GLU A 114 -12.06 2.03 -25.57
C GLU A 114 -10.99 1.88 -24.48
N LEU A 115 -11.37 2.00 -23.20
CA LEU A 115 -10.44 1.87 -22.08
C LEU A 115 -10.30 0.40 -21.70
N ILE A 116 -9.14 -0.20 -21.95
CA ILE A 116 -8.84 -1.60 -21.61
C ILE A 116 -8.00 -1.59 -20.34
N ASN A 117 -8.58 -2.00 -19.23
CA ASN A 117 -7.89 -2.05 -17.94
C ASN A 117 -7.09 -3.35 -17.81
N CYS A 118 -5.77 -3.19 -17.86
CA CYS A 118 -4.77 -4.25 -17.70
C CYS A 118 -4.12 -4.22 -16.30
N GLY A 119 -4.67 -3.45 -15.37
CA GLY A 119 -4.17 -3.35 -14.00
C GLY A 119 -4.32 -4.67 -13.24
N MET A 120 -3.31 -5.05 -12.47
CA MET A 120 -3.26 -6.30 -11.72
C MET A 120 -2.93 -6.05 -10.26
N ASN A 121 -3.65 -6.70 -9.34
CA ASN A 121 -3.44 -6.47 -7.91
C ASN A 121 -2.04 -6.88 -7.46
N GLY A 122 -1.33 -5.98 -6.78
CA GLY A 122 -0.02 -6.28 -6.22
C GLY A 122 1.14 -6.39 -7.22
N TYR A 123 0.91 -6.20 -8.53
CA TYR A 123 1.98 -6.20 -9.53
C TYR A 123 2.96 -5.05 -9.30
N ASP A 124 4.25 -5.35 -9.48
CA ASP A 124 5.38 -4.41 -9.56
C ASP A 124 5.78 -4.18 -11.04
N SER A 125 6.74 -3.28 -11.27
CA SER A 125 7.13 -2.89 -12.64
C SER A 125 7.66 -4.01 -13.53
N TYR A 126 8.24 -5.09 -12.96
CA TYR A 126 8.66 -6.24 -13.76
C TYR A 126 7.45 -7.00 -14.30
N ARG A 127 6.42 -7.19 -13.47
CA ARG A 127 5.19 -7.87 -13.92
C ARG A 127 4.37 -6.98 -14.83
N ASP A 128 4.36 -5.68 -14.57
CA ASP A 128 3.75 -4.68 -15.46
C ASP A 128 4.45 -4.64 -16.82
N SER A 129 5.77 -4.84 -16.91
CA SER A 129 6.47 -4.88 -18.21
C SER A 129 6.06 -6.10 -19.05
N LEU A 130 5.82 -7.26 -18.42
CA LEU A 130 5.29 -8.45 -19.13
C LEU A 130 3.86 -8.23 -19.66
N VAL A 131 3.07 -7.41 -18.97
CA VAL A 131 1.76 -6.97 -19.45
C VAL A 131 1.93 -5.95 -20.58
N PHE A 132 2.85 -5.01 -20.42
CA PHE A 132 3.15 -3.96 -21.38
C PHE A 132 3.55 -4.53 -22.74
N ASP A 133 4.38 -5.57 -22.78
CA ASP A 133 4.79 -6.24 -24.01
C ASP A 133 3.58 -6.79 -24.78
N GLN A 134 2.65 -7.45 -24.08
CA GLN A 134 1.41 -7.95 -24.69
C GLN A 134 0.47 -6.82 -25.15
N VAL A 135 0.46 -5.68 -24.44
CA VAL A 135 -0.33 -4.51 -24.82
C VAL A 135 0.16 -3.91 -26.14
N LEU A 136 1.47 -3.92 -26.41
CA LEU A 136 2.01 -3.39 -27.66
C LEU A 136 1.52 -4.16 -28.90
N ASP A 137 1.18 -5.45 -28.75
CA ASP A 137 0.66 -6.30 -29.82
C ASP A 137 -0.84 -6.05 -30.13
N GLU A 138 -1.53 -5.24 -29.32
CA GLU A 138 -2.99 -5.05 -29.37
C GLU A 138 -3.44 -3.70 -29.96
N GLU A 139 -2.57 -3.10 -30.77
CA GLU A 139 -2.77 -1.81 -31.46
C GLU A 139 -3.17 -0.66 -30.51
N PRO A 140 -2.38 -0.35 -29.48
CA PRO A 140 -2.69 0.74 -28.55
C PRO A 140 -2.58 2.11 -29.24
N ASP A 141 -3.54 3.00 -28.98
CA ASP A 141 -3.44 4.41 -29.40
C ASP A 141 -2.87 5.30 -28.27
N LEU A 142 -2.95 4.81 -27.03
CA LEU A 142 -2.42 5.45 -25.82
C LEU A 142 -2.20 4.38 -24.75
N ILE A 143 -1.09 4.47 -24.02
CA ILE A 143 -0.86 3.69 -22.81
C ILE A 143 -0.77 4.63 -21.61
N VAL A 144 -1.49 4.31 -20.54
CA VAL A 144 -1.40 4.96 -19.23
C VAL A 144 -0.77 3.97 -18.26
N LEU A 145 0.37 4.33 -17.67
CA LEU A 145 1.12 3.48 -16.76
C LEU A 145 1.08 4.01 -15.32
N MET A 146 0.59 3.17 -14.40
CA MET A 146 0.55 3.39 -12.95
C MET A 146 1.33 2.29 -12.21
N SER A 147 2.67 2.33 -12.29
CA SER A 147 3.57 1.30 -11.74
C SER A 147 4.52 1.87 -10.69
N GLY A 148 4.87 1.08 -9.66
CA GLY A 148 5.80 1.49 -8.60
C GLY A 148 5.40 1.12 -7.16
N ASN A 149 4.11 0.96 -6.86
CA ASN A 149 3.68 0.77 -5.45
C ASN A 149 4.19 -0.53 -4.81
N ASN A 150 4.47 -1.56 -5.61
CA ASN A 150 4.88 -2.89 -5.12
C ASN A 150 6.35 -3.21 -5.40
N ASP A 151 7.09 -2.32 -6.06
CA ASP A 151 8.46 -2.51 -6.53
C ASP A 151 9.51 -2.68 -5.43
N PHE A 152 9.14 -2.42 -4.19
CA PHE A 152 10.02 -2.51 -3.03
C PHE A 152 9.54 -3.55 -2.02
N SER A 153 8.71 -4.48 -2.51
CA SER A 153 8.28 -5.65 -1.77
C SER A 153 9.24 -6.81 -1.97
N GLY A 154 9.33 -7.70 -0.97
CA GLY A 154 10.20 -8.90 -1.03
C GLY A 154 9.87 -9.87 -2.17
N SER A 155 8.73 -9.71 -2.84
CA SER A 155 8.28 -10.52 -3.98
C SER A 155 8.45 -9.84 -5.34
N ALA A 156 8.89 -8.58 -5.38
CA ALA A 156 9.04 -7.84 -6.62
C ALA A 156 10.19 -8.39 -7.48
N GLY A 157 10.06 -8.20 -8.79
CA GLY A 157 11.00 -8.75 -9.77
C GLY A 157 10.68 -10.20 -10.18
N PRO A 158 11.63 -10.84 -10.90
CA PRO A 158 11.43 -12.18 -11.47
C PRO A 158 11.32 -13.26 -10.39
N PRO A 159 10.73 -14.42 -10.71
CA PRO A 159 10.72 -15.57 -9.80
C PRO A 159 12.14 -15.97 -9.37
N PRO A 160 12.37 -16.27 -8.07
CA PRO A 160 13.67 -16.75 -7.58
C PRO A 160 14.17 -17.98 -8.35
N LEU A 161 15.50 -18.16 -8.49
CA LEU A 161 16.10 -19.32 -9.17
C LEU A 161 15.52 -20.67 -8.71
N LYS A 162 15.30 -20.85 -7.40
CA LYS A 162 14.74 -22.10 -6.85
C LYS A 162 13.33 -22.39 -7.38
N VAL A 163 12.51 -21.34 -7.54
CA VAL A 163 11.16 -21.46 -8.10
C VAL A 163 11.26 -21.80 -9.58
N ARG A 164 12.09 -21.08 -10.35
CA ARG A 164 12.34 -21.37 -11.77
C ARG A 164 12.84 -22.80 -12.00
N ALA A 165 13.78 -23.28 -11.19
CA ALA A 165 14.33 -24.63 -11.27
C ALA A 165 13.29 -25.71 -10.97
N GLY A 166 12.48 -25.53 -9.89
CA GLY A 166 11.41 -26.46 -9.56
C GLY A 166 10.34 -26.55 -10.66
N LEU A 167 10.02 -25.43 -11.30
CA LEU A 167 9.07 -25.38 -12.40
C LEU A 167 9.62 -26.02 -13.68
N ARG A 168 10.90 -25.81 -13.98
CA ARG A 168 11.56 -26.47 -15.11
C ARG A 168 11.63 -27.99 -14.94
N ILE A 169 11.84 -28.47 -13.72
CA ILE A 169 11.72 -29.91 -13.40
C ILE A 169 10.29 -30.39 -13.65
N ARG A 170 9.27 -29.61 -13.27
CA ARG A 170 7.86 -29.96 -13.55
C ARG A 170 7.57 -30.03 -15.05
N GLU A 171 8.10 -29.10 -15.84
CA GLU A 171 8.07 -29.10 -17.30
C GLU A 171 8.65 -30.40 -17.88
N LEU A 172 9.85 -30.79 -17.41
CA LEU A 172 10.51 -32.03 -17.81
C LEU A 172 9.72 -33.29 -17.41
N LEU A 173 8.90 -33.21 -16.35
CA LEU A 173 7.99 -34.27 -15.90
C LEU A 173 6.60 -34.22 -16.57
N GLY A 174 6.44 -33.42 -17.64
CA GLY A 174 5.21 -33.35 -18.44
C GLY A 174 4.15 -32.36 -17.93
N GLY A 175 4.48 -31.54 -16.92
CA GLY A 175 3.63 -30.43 -16.50
C GLY A 175 3.74 -29.24 -17.45
N LYS A 176 2.64 -28.50 -17.67
CA LYS A 176 2.69 -27.26 -18.47
C LYS A 176 3.20 -26.11 -17.60
N THR A 177 4.28 -25.44 -18.04
CA THR A 177 4.65 -24.07 -17.61
C THR A 177 5.19 -23.30 -18.83
N HIS A 178 5.12 -21.96 -18.79
CA HIS A 178 5.49 -21.08 -19.90
C HIS A 178 6.59 -20.08 -19.50
N LEU A 179 7.65 -20.56 -18.85
CA LEU A 179 8.70 -19.71 -18.24
C LEU A 179 9.72 -19.11 -19.22
N GLU A 180 9.64 -19.39 -20.52
CA GLU A 180 10.68 -19.01 -21.49
C GLU A 180 10.57 -17.57 -22.03
N ARG A 181 9.60 -16.78 -21.55
CA ARG A 181 9.34 -15.42 -22.06
C ARG A 181 9.90 -14.35 -21.13
N GLY A 182 11.09 -13.84 -21.46
CA GLY A 182 11.65 -12.60 -20.93
C GLY A 182 13.17 -12.54 -21.03
N PRO A 183 13.79 -11.36 -21.23
CA PRO A 183 15.23 -11.20 -21.06
C PRO A 183 15.56 -11.57 -19.61
N VAL A 184 16.39 -12.58 -19.39
CA VAL A 184 16.74 -13.09 -18.06
C VAL A 184 17.53 -12.02 -17.30
N PRO A 185 17.03 -11.45 -16.19
CA PRO A 185 17.89 -10.82 -15.21
C PRO A 185 18.22 -11.86 -14.12
N ASP A 186 19.26 -11.54 -13.35
CA ASP A 186 19.66 -12.23 -12.13
C ASP A 186 18.47 -12.43 -11.14
N ASP A 187 18.70 -13.20 -10.09
CA ASP A 187 17.75 -13.39 -8.99
C ASP A 187 17.04 -12.08 -8.56
N PRO A 188 15.83 -12.14 -7.99
CA PRO A 188 15.11 -10.95 -7.54
C PRO A 188 15.99 -10.06 -6.65
N PRO A 189 15.84 -8.73 -6.76
CA PRO A 189 16.64 -7.77 -5.99
C PRO A 189 16.60 -8.06 -4.49
N ARG A 190 17.73 -7.85 -3.82
CA ARG A 190 17.92 -8.16 -2.39
C ARG A 190 18.28 -6.91 -1.59
N THR A 191 18.83 -5.90 -2.25
CA THR A 191 19.17 -4.59 -1.66
C THR A 191 18.25 -3.50 -2.18
N LEU A 192 18.09 -2.42 -1.40
CA LEU A 192 17.30 -1.26 -1.81
C LEU A 192 17.83 -0.63 -3.12
N GLU A 193 19.14 -0.64 -3.33
CA GLU A 193 19.76 -0.13 -4.56
C GLU A 193 19.38 -0.97 -5.77
N GLU A 194 19.41 -2.30 -5.65
CA GLU A 194 18.97 -3.21 -6.72
C GLU A 194 17.48 -3.03 -7.03
N TYR A 195 16.61 -2.87 -6.01
CA TYR A 195 15.20 -2.56 -6.22
C TYR A 195 15.01 -1.25 -6.98
N ARG A 196 15.76 -0.20 -6.62
CA ARG A 196 15.70 1.10 -7.31
C ARG A 196 16.16 0.98 -8.75
N GLY A 197 17.27 0.26 -8.99
CA GLY A 197 17.81 0.00 -10.32
C GLY A 197 16.84 -0.77 -11.20
N GLN A 198 16.23 -1.83 -10.67
CA GLN A 198 15.22 -2.61 -11.39
C GLN A 198 14.00 -1.75 -11.75
N PHE A 199 13.43 -1.02 -10.79
CA PHE A 199 12.27 -0.17 -11.03
C PHE A 199 12.54 0.90 -12.10
N ALA A 200 13.67 1.62 -11.97
CA ALA A 200 14.07 2.62 -12.95
C ALA A 200 14.32 2.00 -14.34
N GLY A 201 15.01 0.86 -14.39
CA GLY A 201 15.29 0.13 -15.63
C GLY A 201 14.02 -0.31 -16.36
N ASN A 202 13.06 -0.88 -15.63
CA ASN A 202 11.78 -1.33 -16.18
C ASN A 202 10.96 -0.15 -16.73
N LEU A 203 10.89 0.97 -16.00
CA LEU A 203 10.19 2.17 -16.48
C LEU A 203 10.81 2.72 -17.77
N LEU A 204 12.14 2.85 -17.82
CA LEU A 204 12.85 3.32 -19.00
C LEU A 204 12.67 2.36 -20.19
N ALA A 205 12.70 1.05 -19.95
CA ALA A 205 12.48 0.04 -20.99
C ALA A 205 11.08 0.15 -21.59
N MET A 206 10.02 0.21 -20.75
CA MET A 206 8.64 0.39 -21.23
C MET A 206 8.47 1.71 -22.00
N ALA A 207 9.05 2.81 -21.52
CA ALA A 207 9.00 4.10 -22.21
C ALA A 207 9.69 4.09 -23.57
N ARG A 208 10.86 3.43 -23.69
CA ARG A 208 11.56 3.24 -24.97
C ARG A 208 10.80 2.32 -25.92
N ALA A 209 10.18 1.26 -25.40
CA ALA A 209 9.36 0.35 -26.19
C ALA A 209 8.15 1.09 -26.79
N ALA A 210 7.45 1.91 -25.98
CA ALA A 210 6.35 2.76 -26.44
C ALA A 210 6.78 3.72 -27.56
N LYS A 211 7.92 4.40 -27.38
CA LYS A 211 8.49 5.31 -28.39
C LYS A 211 8.84 4.60 -29.69
N THR A 212 9.46 3.43 -29.60
CA THR A 212 9.79 2.59 -30.76
C THR A 212 8.52 2.17 -31.51
N ALA A 213 7.48 1.79 -30.77
CA ALA A 213 6.16 1.47 -31.32
C ALA A 213 5.36 2.71 -31.78
N LYS A 214 5.87 3.93 -31.53
CA LYS A 214 5.20 5.21 -31.79
C LYS A 214 3.84 5.35 -31.08
N VAL A 215 3.74 4.79 -29.88
CA VAL A 215 2.56 4.83 -29.03
C VAL A 215 2.79 5.87 -27.92
N PRO A 216 1.92 6.88 -27.78
CA PRO A 216 1.97 7.81 -26.66
C PRO A 216 1.89 7.08 -25.31
N LEU A 217 2.78 7.44 -24.39
CA LEU A 217 2.82 6.91 -23.03
C LEU A 217 2.62 8.03 -22.01
N VAL A 218 1.70 7.82 -21.06
CA VAL A 218 1.52 8.65 -19.87
C VAL A 218 2.03 7.91 -18.65
N LEU A 219 3.12 8.40 -18.05
CA LEU A 219 3.57 7.95 -16.74
C LEU A 219 2.82 8.70 -15.65
N CYS A 220 2.23 7.98 -14.70
CA CYS A 220 1.53 8.56 -13.55
C CYS A 220 2.39 8.45 -12.29
N THR A 221 2.63 9.56 -11.58
CA THR A 221 3.12 9.46 -10.20
C THR A 221 2.07 8.79 -9.32
N LEU A 222 2.49 8.05 -8.29
CA LEU A 222 1.63 7.32 -7.37
C LEU A 222 1.62 8.04 -6.00
N PRO A 223 0.60 8.88 -5.71
CA PRO A 223 0.51 9.52 -4.41
C PRO A 223 0.37 8.46 -3.31
N ARG A 224 0.98 8.72 -2.15
CA ARG A 224 0.91 7.85 -0.98
C ARG A 224 0.40 8.62 0.23
N ARG A 225 -0.13 7.92 1.23
CA ARG A 225 -0.70 8.52 2.44
C ARG A 225 0.39 9.09 3.36
N LEU A 226 0.93 10.27 3.03
CA LEU A 226 2.06 10.93 3.71
C LEU A 226 1.89 11.17 5.22
N GLY A 227 0.66 11.21 5.74
CA GLY A 227 0.42 11.34 7.18
C GLY A 227 0.36 10.02 7.94
N GLN A 228 0.48 8.88 7.27
CA GLN A 228 0.54 7.58 7.92
C GLN A 228 1.98 7.28 8.34
N PRO A 229 2.24 6.85 9.59
CA PRO A 229 3.56 6.39 9.98
C PRO A 229 3.96 5.13 9.19
N PRO A 230 5.28 4.89 8.99
CA PRO A 230 5.76 3.65 8.41
C PRO A 230 5.21 2.42 9.15
N SER A 231 5.02 1.32 8.43
CA SER A 231 4.69 0.04 9.04
C SER A 231 5.79 -0.41 10.00
N GLY A 232 5.40 -0.92 11.18
CA GLY A 232 6.32 -1.37 12.21
C GLY A 232 6.21 -0.59 13.52
N PRO A 233 6.90 -1.03 14.58
CA PRO A 233 6.77 -0.42 15.90
C PRO A 233 7.58 0.86 16.04
N LEU A 234 7.24 1.66 17.07
CA LEU A 234 8.15 2.67 17.59
C LEU A 234 9.43 2.00 18.11
N LEU A 235 10.57 2.61 17.83
CA LEU A 235 11.90 2.04 18.13
C LEU A 235 12.34 2.38 19.56
N LEU A 236 11.44 2.17 20.51
CA LEU A 236 11.58 2.61 21.89
C LEU A 236 12.74 1.93 22.62
N TRP A 237 13.27 0.82 22.10
CA TRP A 237 14.46 0.16 22.64
C TRP A 237 15.77 0.84 22.23
N LYS A 238 15.74 1.74 21.23
CA LYS A 238 16.89 2.58 20.89
C LYS A 238 16.85 3.83 21.77
N ARG A 239 17.83 3.99 22.66
CA ARG A 239 17.79 5.06 23.66
C ARG A 239 17.62 6.46 23.06
N SER A 240 18.35 6.77 22.00
CA SER A 240 18.26 8.08 21.32
C SER A 240 16.87 8.33 20.71
N PHE A 241 16.21 7.30 20.18
CA PHE A 241 14.82 7.40 19.70
C PHE A 241 13.85 7.60 20.88
N PHE A 242 14.03 6.85 21.95
CA PHE A 242 13.19 6.92 23.16
C PHE A 242 13.20 8.31 23.79
N ASP A 243 14.37 8.94 23.93
CA ASP A 243 14.48 10.28 24.51
C ASP A 243 13.78 11.34 23.66
N ALA A 244 13.92 11.26 22.32
CA ALA A 244 13.19 12.11 21.38
C ALA A 244 11.67 11.88 21.44
N TRP A 245 11.26 10.60 21.54
CA TRP A 245 9.87 10.21 21.72
C TRP A 245 9.27 10.77 23.01
N LEU A 246 10.00 10.77 24.14
CA LEU A 246 9.50 11.37 25.37
C LEU A 246 9.29 12.89 25.25
N ALA A 247 10.17 13.60 24.53
CA ALA A 247 9.97 15.01 24.23
C ALA A 247 8.73 15.23 23.36
N TRP A 248 8.54 14.39 22.34
CA TRP A 248 7.35 14.38 21.48
C TRP A 248 6.06 14.21 22.30
N GLU A 249 6.02 13.23 23.20
CA GLU A 249 4.87 12.97 24.06
C GLU A 249 4.56 14.14 25.02
N LYS A 250 5.58 14.89 25.45
CA LYS A 250 5.43 16.12 26.24
C LYS A 250 5.02 17.33 25.41
N ARG A 251 4.88 17.18 24.09
CA ARG A 251 4.63 18.25 23.11
C ARG A 251 5.75 19.29 23.04
N ASP A 252 6.96 18.93 23.46
CA ASP A 252 8.16 19.72 23.23
C ASP A 252 8.71 19.36 21.84
N PHE A 253 8.06 19.90 20.81
CA PHE A 253 8.35 19.55 19.41
C PHE A 253 9.75 20.00 18.97
N ALA A 254 10.27 21.09 19.54
CA ALA A 254 11.62 21.56 19.26
C ALA A 254 12.67 20.57 19.81
N ALA A 255 12.55 20.15 21.08
CA ALA A 255 13.46 19.15 21.64
C ALA A 255 13.32 17.79 20.96
N ALA A 256 12.10 17.39 20.61
CA ALA A 256 11.84 16.16 19.88
C ALA A 256 12.51 16.15 18.49
N GLU A 257 12.41 17.25 17.73
CA GLU A 257 13.06 17.36 16.42
C GLU A 257 14.58 17.25 16.53
N VAL A 258 15.20 17.92 17.51
CA VAL A 258 16.63 17.82 17.78
C VAL A 258 17.01 16.36 18.08
N GLY A 259 16.21 15.68 18.92
CA GLY A 259 16.41 14.28 19.27
C GLY A 259 16.32 13.33 18.08
N PHE A 260 15.26 13.43 17.26
CA PHE A 260 15.11 12.59 16.06
C PHE A 260 16.20 12.89 15.01
N THR A 261 16.57 14.16 14.83
CA THR A 261 17.68 14.53 13.94
C THR A 261 19.00 13.94 14.41
N ALA A 262 19.28 13.97 15.73
CA ALA A 262 20.47 13.35 16.29
C ALA A 262 20.47 11.82 16.12
N HIS A 263 19.32 11.17 16.29
CA HIS A 263 19.16 9.74 16.04
C HIS A 263 19.53 9.37 14.59
N LEU A 264 19.00 10.13 13.62
CA LEU A 264 19.21 9.90 12.18
C LEU A 264 20.68 10.02 11.75
N LYS A 265 21.53 10.73 12.48
CA LYS A 265 22.98 10.77 12.19
C LYS A 265 23.65 9.39 12.31
N THR A 266 23.12 8.54 13.19
CA THR A 266 23.64 7.18 13.45
C THR A 266 22.79 6.09 12.81
N ALA A 267 21.56 6.40 12.44
CA ALA A 267 20.61 5.50 11.80
C ALA A 267 19.88 6.23 10.67
N PRO A 268 20.55 6.56 9.55
CA PRO A 268 19.99 7.40 8.49
C PRO A 268 18.75 6.78 7.83
N ASP A 269 18.64 5.45 7.84
CA ASP A 269 17.51 4.70 7.25
C ASP A 269 16.35 4.47 8.24
N ASP A 270 16.33 5.20 9.36
CA ASP A 270 15.28 5.08 10.36
C ASP A 270 14.02 5.87 9.96
N TYR A 271 13.14 5.21 9.21
CA TYR A 271 11.94 5.84 8.66
C TYR A 271 10.95 6.33 9.72
N MET A 272 10.90 5.66 10.88
CA MET A 272 10.04 6.09 11.97
C MET A 272 10.53 7.40 12.57
N ALA A 273 11.85 7.57 12.71
CA ALA A 273 12.44 8.83 13.16
C ALA A 273 12.25 9.95 12.13
N ARG A 274 12.34 9.66 10.83
CA ARG A 274 12.02 10.62 9.76
C ARG A 274 10.57 11.09 9.84
N TYR A 275 9.62 10.15 9.99
CA TYR A 275 8.20 10.47 10.13
C TYR A 275 7.96 11.40 11.34
N TYR A 276 8.48 11.05 12.51
CA TYR A 276 8.28 11.86 13.71
C TYR A 276 9.03 13.19 13.68
N GLY A 277 10.20 13.27 13.03
CA GLY A 277 10.84 14.54 12.71
C GLY A 277 9.95 15.43 11.84
N GLY A 278 9.31 14.86 10.80
CA GLY A 278 8.32 15.55 9.99
C GLY A 278 7.12 16.04 10.78
N ARG A 279 6.62 15.22 11.71
CA ARG A 279 5.53 15.61 12.64
C ARG A 279 5.93 16.77 13.55
N CYS A 280 7.18 16.83 14.01
CA CYS A 280 7.70 17.95 14.79
C CYS A 280 7.76 19.24 13.96
N ARG A 281 8.27 19.15 12.72
CA ARG A 281 8.31 20.28 11.78
C ARG A 281 6.93 20.82 11.45
N GLU A 282 5.97 19.92 11.18
CA GLU A 282 4.58 20.32 10.93
C GLU A 282 3.98 21.04 12.14
N ALA A 283 4.21 20.54 13.35
CA ALA A 283 3.71 21.17 14.58
C ALA A 283 4.32 22.55 14.84
N GLN A 284 5.53 22.80 14.33
CA GLN A 284 6.22 24.09 14.40
C GLN A 284 5.91 25.01 13.20
N GLY A 285 5.11 24.56 12.23
CA GLY A 285 4.70 25.36 11.06
C GLY A 285 5.61 25.22 9.83
N ASP A 286 6.68 24.44 9.88
CA ASP A 286 7.53 24.14 8.72
C ASP A 286 6.86 23.09 7.82
N ARG A 287 5.97 23.57 6.95
CA ARG A 287 5.21 22.70 6.02
C ARG A 287 6.10 22.04 4.97
N ALA A 288 7.15 22.72 4.52
CA ALA A 288 8.01 22.24 3.45
C ALA A 288 8.93 21.12 3.97
N GLY A 289 9.59 21.35 5.11
CA GLY A 289 10.43 20.33 5.74
C GLY A 289 9.62 19.14 6.26
N ALA A 290 8.38 19.35 6.70
CA ALA A 290 7.48 18.24 7.04
C ALA A 290 7.16 17.35 5.82
N LEU A 291 6.82 17.96 4.67
CA LEU A 291 6.53 17.22 3.44
C LEU A 291 7.74 16.40 2.97
N GLU A 292 8.94 16.97 3.02
CA GLU A 292 10.18 16.25 2.70
C GLU A 292 10.39 15.06 3.63
N SER A 293 10.26 15.27 4.94
CA SER A 293 10.37 14.20 5.94
C SER A 293 9.34 13.08 5.74
N TYR A 294 8.10 13.41 5.37
CA TYR A 294 7.06 12.40 5.10
C TYR A 294 7.35 11.58 3.84
N ARG A 295 7.87 12.20 2.77
CA ARG A 295 8.32 11.47 1.58
C ARG A 295 9.47 10.52 1.93
N ASP A 296 10.42 11.01 2.71
CA ASP A 296 11.60 10.25 3.15
C ASP A 296 11.27 9.13 4.14
N ALA A 297 10.13 9.22 4.83
CA ALA A 297 9.61 8.17 5.70
C ALA A 297 8.88 7.06 4.93
N LEU A 298 8.28 7.36 3.76
CA LEU A 298 7.60 6.39 2.93
C LEU A 298 8.57 5.78 1.91
N MET A 299 9.42 4.86 2.35
CA MET A 299 10.49 4.39 1.49
C MET A 299 10.08 3.28 0.51
N PRO A 300 10.57 3.36 -0.74
CA PRO A 300 11.23 4.51 -1.38
C PRO A 300 10.28 5.40 -2.17
N ASP A 301 10.73 6.63 -2.41
CA ASP A 301 10.05 7.64 -3.24
C ASP A 301 10.08 7.25 -4.72
N VAL A 302 9.07 6.47 -5.11
CA VAL A 302 8.83 6.06 -6.50
C VAL A 302 8.51 7.25 -7.40
N ASN A 303 7.95 8.33 -6.87
CA ASN A 303 7.51 9.49 -7.65
C ASN A 303 8.70 10.28 -8.18
N ARG A 304 9.80 10.36 -7.44
CA ARG A 304 11.05 10.94 -7.95
C ARG A 304 11.55 10.18 -9.18
N VAL A 305 11.57 8.84 -9.13
CA VAL A 305 12.01 7.99 -10.25
C VAL A 305 11.08 8.11 -11.46
N ILE A 306 9.76 8.08 -11.25
CA ILE A 306 8.76 8.25 -12.31
C ILE A 306 8.93 9.60 -13.03
N ARG A 307 9.07 10.69 -12.27
CA ARG A 307 9.29 12.03 -12.84
C ARG A 307 10.59 12.12 -13.62
N GLN A 308 11.64 11.44 -13.15
CA GLN A 308 12.93 11.39 -13.83
C GLN A 308 12.82 10.62 -15.15
N ALA A 309 12.25 9.41 -15.14
CA ALA A 309 12.04 8.61 -16.35
C ALA A 309 11.17 9.34 -17.40
N ALA A 310 10.12 10.05 -16.96
CA ALA A 310 9.28 10.85 -17.85
C ALA A 310 10.08 11.93 -18.58
N ARG A 311 10.96 12.64 -17.85
CA ARG A 311 11.83 13.68 -18.43
C ARG A 311 12.90 13.10 -19.34
N GLU A 312 13.56 12.02 -18.93
CA GLU A 312 14.65 11.40 -19.69
C GLU A 312 14.16 10.85 -21.03
N GLU A 313 13.01 10.18 -21.04
CA GLU A 313 12.48 9.60 -22.27
C GLU A 313 11.59 10.58 -23.06
N GLY A 314 11.24 11.73 -22.48
CA GLY A 314 10.37 12.72 -23.11
C GLY A 314 8.94 12.22 -23.29
N VAL A 315 8.44 11.40 -22.37
CA VAL A 315 7.06 10.88 -22.38
C VAL A 315 6.15 11.74 -21.50
N LEU A 316 4.83 11.57 -21.63
CA LEU A 316 3.86 12.38 -20.89
C LEU A 316 3.89 12.04 -19.40
N LEU A 317 3.69 13.05 -18.56
CA LEU A 317 3.61 12.92 -17.10
C LEU A 317 2.25 13.39 -16.59
N ALA A 318 1.56 12.51 -15.86
CA ALA A 318 0.43 12.86 -15.00
C ALA A 318 0.92 12.90 -13.54
N ASP A 319 1.24 14.10 -13.04
CA ASP A 319 1.74 14.30 -11.66
C ASP A 319 0.58 14.31 -10.64
N LEU A 320 0.04 13.12 -10.38
CA LEU A 320 -1.02 12.89 -9.39
C LEU A 320 -0.61 13.32 -7.97
N GLU A 321 0.64 13.12 -7.56
CA GLU A 321 1.08 13.52 -6.21
C GLU A 321 1.01 15.04 -6.01
N ALA A 322 1.46 15.82 -6.99
CA ALA A 322 1.35 17.27 -6.94
C ALA A 322 -0.12 17.73 -6.81
N VAL A 323 -1.01 17.12 -7.60
CA VAL A 323 -2.44 17.48 -7.59
C VAL A 323 -3.13 17.04 -6.30
N PHE A 324 -2.76 15.90 -5.72
CA PHE A 324 -3.27 15.45 -4.42
C PHE A 324 -2.81 16.36 -3.27
N LEU A 325 -1.54 16.77 -3.27
CA LEU A 325 -1.01 17.71 -2.28
C LEU A 325 -1.71 19.07 -2.35
N GLN A 326 -1.93 19.57 -3.57
CA GLN A 326 -2.71 20.78 -3.79
C GLN A 326 -4.15 20.63 -3.26
N ALA A 327 -4.77 19.47 -3.48
CA ALA A 327 -6.12 19.18 -3.01
C ALA A 327 -6.23 19.07 -1.48
N ALA A 328 -5.23 18.48 -0.83
CA ALA A 328 -5.22 18.34 0.62
C ALA A 328 -4.92 19.66 1.35
N GLY A 329 -4.27 20.63 0.67
CA GLY A 329 -3.91 21.91 1.25
C GLY A 329 -2.83 21.82 2.33
N GLY A 330 -2.12 20.69 2.44
CA GLY A 330 -1.07 20.48 3.44
C GLY A 330 -0.13 19.32 3.14
N PRO A 331 0.87 19.10 4.01
CA PRO A 331 1.94 18.12 3.76
C PRO A 331 1.47 16.66 3.89
N ARG A 332 0.20 16.44 4.25
CA ARG A 332 -0.39 15.13 4.55
C ARG A 332 -1.55 14.82 3.61
N LEU A 333 -1.68 13.55 3.25
CA LEU A 333 -2.76 13.01 2.41
C LEU A 333 -3.70 12.07 3.20
N GLU A 334 -3.89 12.32 4.49
CA GLU A 334 -4.56 11.36 5.40
C GLU A 334 -6.02 11.09 5.05
N ARG A 335 -6.72 12.08 4.49
CA ARG A 335 -8.16 12.02 4.21
C ARG A 335 -8.46 11.53 2.79
N GLN A 336 -7.44 11.39 1.96
CA GLN A 336 -7.59 11.03 0.55
C GLN A 336 -7.43 9.52 0.34
N PHE A 337 -7.07 8.76 1.37
CA PHE A 337 -6.69 7.34 1.26
C PHE A 337 -7.35 6.46 2.32
N SER A 338 -7.67 5.22 1.93
CA SER A 338 -8.10 4.17 2.86
C SER A 338 -6.92 3.39 3.47
N ASP A 339 -5.79 3.30 2.76
CA ASP A 339 -4.53 2.73 3.25
C ASP A 339 -3.30 3.51 2.73
N THR A 340 -2.09 2.96 2.81
CA THR A 340 -0.85 3.65 2.43
C THR A 340 -0.84 4.12 0.96
N VAL A 341 -1.49 3.41 0.05
CA VAL A 341 -1.36 3.61 -1.40
C VAL A 341 -2.68 3.75 -2.16
N HIS A 342 -3.78 3.27 -1.58
CA HIS A 342 -5.07 3.31 -2.23
C HIS A 342 -5.87 4.54 -1.81
N TRP A 343 -6.05 5.45 -2.77
CA TRP A 343 -6.92 6.60 -2.57
C TRP A 343 -8.40 6.18 -2.50
N LEU A 344 -9.19 6.99 -1.80
CA LEU A 344 -10.64 6.87 -1.74
C LEU A 344 -11.22 7.08 -3.13
N ARG A 345 -12.28 6.34 -3.48
CA ARG A 345 -12.88 6.37 -4.82
C ARG A 345 -13.47 7.74 -5.19
N GLY A 346 -13.75 8.59 -4.22
CA GLY A 346 -14.10 10.00 -4.45
C GLY A 346 -12.99 10.83 -5.12
N MET A 347 -11.74 10.32 -5.13
CA MET A 347 -10.59 10.95 -5.79
C MET A 347 -10.43 10.56 -7.26
N ASP A 348 -11.15 9.55 -7.76
CA ASP A 348 -11.06 9.10 -9.16
C ASP A 348 -11.25 10.24 -10.18
N PRO A 349 -12.22 11.18 -10.00
CA PRO A 349 -12.37 12.34 -10.87
C PRO A 349 -11.09 13.17 -11.02
N LEU A 350 -10.37 13.40 -9.91
CA LEU A 350 -9.15 14.20 -9.88
C LEU A 350 -8.01 13.49 -10.62
N VAL A 351 -7.91 12.17 -10.46
CA VAL A 351 -6.93 11.34 -11.17
C VAL A 351 -7.21 11.38 -12.67
N ALA A 352 -8.45 11.12 -13.06
CA ALA A 352 -8.86 11.07 -14.45
C ALA A 352 -8.70 12.43 -15.16
N ASP A 353 -9.02 13.54 -14.48
CA ASP A 353 -8.76 14.88 -15.02
C ASP A 353 -7.28 15.20 -15.19
N THR A 354 -6.43 14.66 -14.33
CA THR A 354 -4.99 14.90 -14.41
C THR A 354 -4.39 14.14 -15.59
N ILE A 355 -4.81 12.89 -15.81
CA ILE A 355 -4.42 12.10 -16.99
C ILE A 355 -4.93 12.77 -18.28
N ALA A 356 -6.21 13.14 -18.34
CA ALA A 356 -6.79 13.78 -19.51
C ALA A 356 -6.11 15.13 -19.85
N ARG A 357 -5.71 15.92 -18.85
CA ARG A 357 -4.94 17.15 -19.06
C ARG A 357 -3.55 16.88 -19.63
N ALA A 358 -2.86 15.84 -19.16
CA ALA A 358 -1.56 15.45 -19.71
C ALA A 358 -1.67 15.11 -21.20
N VAL A 359 -2.71 14.34 -21.58
CA VAL A 359 -3.00 13.98 -22.98
C VAL A 359 -3.41 15.20 -23.82
N ARG A 360 -4.29 16.07 -23.31
CA ARG A 360 -4.74 17.28 -24.04
C ARG A 360 -3.58 18.22 -24.36
N LYS A 361 -2.64 18.41 -23.43
CA LYS A 361 -1.47 19.29 -23.64
C LYS A 361 -0.66 18.82 -24.86
N GLU A 362 -0.45 17.52 -24.99
CA GLU A 362 0.23 16.93 -26.14
C GLU A 362 -0.54 17.13 -27.44
N ASN A 363 -1.85 16.88 -27.41
CA ASN A 363 -2.73 17.06 -28.57
C ASN A 363 -2.67 18.50 -29.13
N ILE A 364 -2.56 19.50 -28.25
CA ILE A 364 -2.37 20.91 -28.64
C ILE A 364 -1.00 21.15 -29.29
N LEU A 365 0.07 20.52 -28.77
CA LEU A 365 1.42 20.66 -29.29
C LEU A 365 1.56 20.02 -30.69
N LEU A 366 0.93 18.86 -30.92
CA LEU A 366 1.01 18.12 -32.20
C LEU A 366 0.15 18.71 -33.33
N HIS A 367 -0.95 19.41 -33.02
CA HIS A 367 -1.91 19.89 -34.03
C HIS A 367 -2.10 21.41 -34.09
N GLY A 368 -1.37 22.16 -33.25
CA GLY A 368 -1.41 23.62 -33.18
C GLY A 368 -2.67 24.18 -32.50
N PRO A 369 -2.60 25.42 -31.97
CA PRO A 369 -3.71 26.02 -31.20
C PRO A 369 -4.98 26.27 -32.04
N GLY A 370 -4.88 26.33 -33.37
CA GLY A 370 -6.00 26.62 -34.28
C GLY A 370 -6.94 25.46 -34.61
N ARG A 371 -6.57 24.20 -34.27
CA ARG A 371 -7.48 23.04 -34.36
C ARG A 371 -8.09 22.63 -33.01
N SER A 372 -7.76 23.36 -31.94
CA SER A 372 -8.44 23.28 -30.64
C SER A 372 -9.80 24.00 -30.73
N ILE A 373 -10.86 23.27 -31.07
CA ILE A 373 -12.22 23.81 -31.08
C ILE A 373 -12.66 24.08 -29.64
N ALA A 374 -13.00 25.35 -29.38
CA ALA A 374 -13.62 25.92 -28.19
C ALA A 374 -13.09 25.37 -26.84
N ALA A 375 -12.18 26.11 -26.25
CA ALA A 375 -11.82 25.99 -24.84
C ALA A 375 -13.08 26.17 -23.95
N GLY A 376 -13.75 25.06 -23.65
CA GLY A 376 -14.51 24.95 -22.41
C GLY A 376 -13.52 25.21 -21.27
N ALA A 377 -13.66 26.36 -20.63
CA ALA A 377 -12.75 26.88 -19.63
C ALA A 377 -12.61 25.91 -18.46
N VAL A 378 -11.58 25.06 -18.48
CA VAL A 378 -11.00 24.58 -17.23
C VAL A 378 -10.18 25.73 -16.70
N ARG A 379 -10.79 26.50 -15.79
CA ARG A 379 -10.11 27.58 -15.07
C ARG A 379 -8.81 27.02 -14.46
N PRO A 380 -7.64 27.64 -14.73
CA PRO A 380 -6.48 27.40 -13.88
C PRO A 380 -6.88 27.91 -12.49
N GLY A 381 -7.12 26.98 -11.57
CA GLY A 381 -7.75 27.29 -10.28
C GLY A 381 -9.16 26.76 -10.08
N ALA A 382 -9.63 25.79 -10.89
CA ALA A 382 -10.65 24.88 -10.39
C ALA A 382 -10.09 24.26 -9.11
N ALA A 383 -10.55 24.77 -7.96
CA ALA A 383 -10.21 24.20 -6.66
C ALA A 383 -10.39 22.69 -6.81
N ALA A 384 -9.39 21.92 -6.34
CA ALA A 384 -9.65 20.51 -6.09
C ALA A 384 -11.01 20.42 -5.41
N PRO A 385 -11.87 19.44 -5.77
CA PRO A 385 -13.18 19.34 -5.16
C PRO A 385 -12.97 19.54 -3.67
N LYS A 386 -13.54 20.65 -3.14
CA LYS A 386 -13.53 20.88 -1.69
C LYS A 386 -14.02 19.55 -1.11
N PRO A 387 -13.47 19.05 0.00
CA PRO A 387 -14.00 17.86 0.63
C PRO A 387 -15.42 18.16 1.16
N ALA A 388 -16.40 18.36 0.28
CA ALA A 388 -17.74 17.86 0.44
C ALA A 388 -17.53 16.39 0.78
N ALA A 389 -18.15 15.96 1.88
CA ALA A 389 -18.03 14.62 2.45
C ALA A 389 -17.71 13.62 1.35
N LEU A 390 -16.44 13.20 1.25
CA LEU A 390 -16.03 12.19 0.28
C LEU A 390 -16.96 11.01 0.54
N GLU A 391 -17.92 10.78 -0.35
CA GLU A 391 -18.89 9.72 -0.16
C GLU A 391 -18.08 8.42 -0.08
N LEU A 392 -18.01 7.85 1.12
CA LEU A 392 -17.31 6.61 1.35
C LEU A 392 -18.07 5.54 0.58
N LYS A 393 -17.43 4.95 -0.42
CA LYS A 393 -17.99 3.78 -1.10
C LYS A 393 -17.94 2.58 -0.14
N ALA A 394 -18.72 1.53 -0.42
CA ALA A 394 -18.77 0.34 0.42
C ALA A 394 -17.39 -0.31 0.67
N GLU A 395 -16.46 -0.16 -0.29
CA GLU A 395 -15.07 -0.58 -0.20
C GLU A 395 -14.27 0.19 0.86
N ASP A 396 -14.62 1.46 1.11
CA ASP A 396 -14.01 2.36 2.09
C ASP A 396 -14.78 2.36 3.43
N SER A 397 -15.59 1.34 3.69
CA SER A 397 -16.43 1.29 4.91
C SER A 397 -15.59 1.17 6.19
N PHE A 398 -16.24 1.44 7.33
CA PHE A 398 -15.66 1.28 8.65
C PHE A 398 -14.99 -0.09 8.86
N GLU A 399 -15.69 -1.17 8.48
CA GLU A 399 -15.22 -2.53 8.65
C GLU A 399 -13.99 -2.82 7.79
N SER A 400 -13.95 -2.33 6.55
CA SER A 400 -12.79 -2.48 5.67
C SER A 400 -11.56 -1.79 6.30
N ARG A 401 -11.71 -0.54 6.74
CA ARG A 401 -10.63 0.23 7.39
C ARG A 401 -10.16 -0.41 8.70
N LEU A 402 -11.10 -0.95 9.48
CA LEU A 402 -10.79 -1.66 10.72
C LEU A 402 -9.99 -2.95 10.43
N LEU A 403 -10.44 -3.76 9.48
CA LEU A 403 -9.75 -4.99 9.08
C LEU A 403 -8.36 -4.67 8.53
N SER A 404 -8.19 -3.59 7.75
CA SER A 404 -6.88 -3.13 7.30
C SER A 404 -5.97 -2.75 8.46
N ALA A 405 -6.47 -2.06 9.50
CA ALA A 405 -5.68 -1.71 10.67
C ALA A 405 -5.26 -2.94 11.48
N PHE A 406 -6.13 -3.95 11.58
CA PHE A 406 -5.78 -5.20 12.24
C PHE A 406 -4.77 -6.00 11.41
N TRP A 407 -4.88 -5.95 10.09
CA TRP A 407 -3.95 -6.60 9.18
C TRP A 407 -2.55 -5.97 9.27
N GLU A 408 -2.50 -4.65 9.37
CA GLU A 408 -1.28 -3.89 9.64
C GLU A 408 -0.63 -4.31 10.98
N ALA A 409 -1.44 -4.59 12.01
CA ALA A 409 -0.94 -5.12 13.28
C ALA A 409 -0.28 -6.50 13.14
N CYS A 410 -0.82 -7.36 12.25
CA CYS A 410 -0.22 -8.66 11.93
C CYS A 410 1.12 -8.54 11.19
N PHE A 411 1.28 -7.57 10.29
CA PHE A 411 2.54 -7.36 9.57
C PHE A 411 3.68 -6.90 10.49
N GLY A 412 3.40 -6.02 11.46
CA GLY A 412 4.37 -5.66 12.50
C GLY A 412 4.92 -6.89 13.23
N ALA A 413 4.08 -7.90 13.47
CA ALA A 413 4.47 -9.16 14.09
C ALA A 413 5.29 -10.12 13.20
N LEU A 414 5.57 -9.75 11.94
CA LEU A 414 6.41 -10.54 11.01
C LEU A 414 7.84 -9.99 10.86
N GLY A 415 8.17 -8.88 11.54
CA GLY A 415 9.49 -8.24 11.58
C GLY A 415 10.57 -9.05 12.31
N GLN A 416 11.67 -8.37 12.68
CA GLN A 416 12.76 -8.96 13.47
C GLN A 416 12.27 -9.38 14.86
N ALA A 417 13.03 -10.21 15.57
CA ALA A 417 12.59 -10.77 16.85
C ALA A 417 12.22 -9.68 17.88
N GLU A 418 12.95 -8.57 17.86
CA GLU A 418 12.72 -7.38 18.68
C GLU A 418 11.42 -6.66 18.30
N ASP A 419 11.10 -6.56 17.00
CA ASP A 419 9.91 -5.84 16.52
C ASP A 419 8.61 -6.53 16.97
N ARG A 420 8.62 -7.87 17.06
CA ARG A 420 7.44 -8.69 17.37
C ARG A 420 6.87 -8.47 18.77
N LEU A 421 7.60 -7.79 19.64
CA LEU A 421 7.19 -7.52 21.02
C LEU A 421 6.52 -6.16 21.20
N ARG A 422 6.16 -5.46 20.10
CA ARG A 422 5.61 -4.10 20.12
C ARG A 422 4.52 -3.95 19.06
N PRO A 423 3.49 -3.13 19.29
CA PRO A 423 2.45 -2.90 18.29
C PRO A 423 2.99 -2.10 17.10
N SER A 424 2.44 -2.33 15.90
CA SER A 424 2.68 -1.48 14.73
C SER A 424 2.13 -0.07 14.98
N GLU A 425 2.96 0.94 14.79
CA GLU A 425 2.59 2.34 14.95
C GLU A 425 1.60 2.78 13.85
N ALA A 426 1.73 2.24 12.63
CA ALA A 426 0.75 2.41 11.56
C ALA A 426 -0.63 1.87 11.96
N ALA A 427 -0.69 0.70 12.61
CA ALA A 427 -1.96 0.13 13.09
C ALA A 427 -2.59 1.00 14.18
N VAL A 428 -1.81 1.46 15.16
CA VAL A 428 -2.27 2.39 16.20
C VAL A 428 -2.86 3.64 15.56
N TRP A 429 -2.13 4.27 14.64
CA TRP A 429 -2.55 5.49 13.97
C TRP A 429 -3.83 5.32 13.13
N MET A 430 -3.97 4.21 12.40
CA MET A 430 -5.21 3.91 11.66
C MET A 430 -6.41 3.76 12.61
N LEU A 431 -6.20 3.17 13.78
CA LEU A 431 -7.23 3.00 14.80
C LEU A 431 -7.55 4.32 15.52
N GLU A 432 -6.59 5.23 15.70
CA GLU A 432 -6.85 6.58 16.24
C GLU A 432 -7.85 7.36 15.36
N SER A 433 -7.73 7.24 14.03
CA SER A 433 -8.69 7.82 13.08
C SER A 433 -10.09 7.22 13.27
N LEU A 434 -10.22 5.90 13.41
CA LEU A 434 -11.51 5.26 13.66
C LEU A 434 -12.11 5.62 15.03
N TRP A 435 -11.28 5.75 16.06
CA TRP A 435 -11.70 6.23 17.38
C TRP A 435 -12.19 7.67 17.35
N THR A 436 -11.58 8.51 16.52
CA THR A 436 -11.98 9.90 16.34
C THR A 436 -13.31 10.01 15.59
N GLU A 437 -13.52 9.16 14.58
CA GLU A 437 -14.69 9.22 13.69
C GLU A 437 -15.92 8.46 14.22
N GLN A 438 -15.74 7.30 14.87
CA GLN A 438 -16.83 6.38 15.23
C GLN A 438 -16.68 5.82 16.65
N SER A 439 -16.41 6.67 17.64
CA SER A 439 -16.10 6.23 19.01
C SER A 439 -17.15 5.33 19.64
N SER A 440 -18.45 5.64 19.47
CA SER A 440 -19.55 4.85 20.05
C SER A 440 -19.65 3.44 19.46
N ARG A 441 -19.20 3.26 18.22
CA ARG A 441 -19.10 1.96 17.57
C ARG A 441 -17.85 1.21 18.06
N MET A 442 -16.71 1.90 18.12
CA MET A 442 -15.45 1.36 18.62
C MET A 442 -15.57 0.86 20.08
N GLU A 443 -16.33 1.54 20.95
CA GLU A 443 -16.58 1.09 22.33
C GLU A 443 -17.34 -0.24 22.42
N ARG A 444 -18.16 -0.55 21.41
CA ARG A 444 -18.97 -1.78 21.33
C ARG A 444 -18.37 -2.82 20.38
N LEU A 445 -17.16 -2.60 19.88
CA LEU A 445 -16.55 -3.39 18.82
C LEU A 445 -16.46 -4.88 19.16
N ALA A 446 -16.23 -5.22 20.43
CA ALA A 446 -16.18 -6.62 20.87
C ALA A 446 -17.48 -7.40 20.57
N ALA A 447 -18.63 -6.73 20.62
CA ALA A 447 -19.93 -7.34 20.27
C ALA A 447 -20.09 -7.56 18.76
N GLU A 448 -19.33 -6.85 17.92
CA GLU A 448 -19.38 -6.98 16.46
C GLU A 448 -18.43 -8.07 15.90
N LYS A 449 -17.65 -8.75 16.77
CA LYS A 449 -16.60 -9.71 16.36
C LYS A 449 -17.09 -10.76 15.36
N GLU A 450 -18.22 -11.41 15.61
CA GLU A 450 -18.72 -12.47 14.73
C GLU A 450 -19.23 -11.94 13.38
N SER A 451 -19.81 -10.74 13.36
CA SER A 451 -20.21 -10.06 12.11
C SER A 451 -18.98 -9.72 11.26
N LEU A 452 -17.93 -9.18 11.91
CA LEU A 452 -16.66 -8.87 11.25
C LEU A 452 -15.97 -10.13 10.73
N ARG A 453 -15.99 -11.23 11.49
CA ARG A 453 -15.50 -12.54 11.04
C ARG A 453 -16.21 -13.01 9.79
N ALA A 454 -17.55 -12.95 9.78
CA ALA A 454 -18.34 -13.36 8.63
C ALA A 454 -18.06 -12.50 7.39
N ARG A 455 -17.82 -11.19 7.57
CA ARG A 455 -17.41 -10.28 6.49
C ARG A 455 -16.01 -10.58 5.98
N TYR A 456 -15.05 -10.79 6.87
CA TYR A 456 -13.66 -11.12 6.54
C TYR A 456 -13.59 -12.38 5.65
N LEU A 457 -14.31 -13.43 6.03
CA LEU A 457 -14.33 -14.70 5.28
C LEU A 457 -15.05 -14.62 3.92
N ARG A 458 -15.86 -13.58 3.67
CA ARG A 458 -16.54 -13.37 2.38
C ARG A 458 -15.76 -12.45 1.43
N ASN A 459 -14.65 -11.85 1.86
CA ASN A 459 -13.90 -10.91 1.02
C ASN A 459 -13.21 -11.68 -0.12
N PRO A 460 -13.57 -11.44 -1.40
CA PRO A 460 -12.98 -12.17 -2.53
C PRO A 460 -11.50 -11.84 -2.77
N SER A 461 -10.99 -10.73 -2.20
CA SER A 461 -9.56 -10.38 -2.20
C SER A 461 -8.80 -10.96 -0.99
N HIS A 462 -9.49 -11.67 -0.08
CA HIS A 462 -8.82 -12.35 1.02
C HIS A 462 -8.13 -13.62 0.49
N VAL A 463 -6.84 -13.69 0.75
CA VAL A 463 -6.02 -14.88 0.54
C VAL A 463 -5.63 -15.40 1.93
N GLY A 464 -6.15 -16.57 2.33
CA GLY A 464 -5.91 -17.14 3.65
C GLY A 464 -6.97 -18.13 4.14
N GLY A 465 -6.72 -18.79 5.27
CA GLY A 465 -7.60 -19.77 5.90
C GLY A 465 -8.43 -19.19 7.06
N LYS A 466 -9.43 -19.95 7.55
CA LYS A 466 -10.33 -19.51 8.66
C LYS A 466 -9.61 -19.18 9.98
N GLU A 467 -8.44 -19.76 10.20
CA GLU A 467 -7.59 -19.52 11.38
C GLU A 467 -6.98 -18.12 11.40
N ASP A 468 -6.97 -17.42 10.25
CA ASP A 468 -6.37 -16.09 10.12
C ASP A 468 -7.14 -15.03 10.89
N PHE A 469 -8.48 -15.15 11.05
CA PHE A 469 -9.27 -14.11 11.72
C PHE A 469 -9.00 -14.03 13.23
N GLU A 470 -8.89 -15.15 13.95
CA GLU A 470 -8.64 -15.10 15.39
C GLU A 470 -7.24 -14.55 15.69
N ARG A 471 -6.25 -14.90 14.87
CA ARG A 471 -4.91 -14.33 14.94
C ARG A 471 -4.94 -12.83 14.64
N LEU A 472 -5.66 -12.43 13.61
CA LEU A 472 -5.87 -11.03 13.23
C LEU A 472 -6.52 -10.22 14.36
N TRP A 473 -7.60 -10.75 14.93
CA TRP A 473 -8.33 -10.14 16.02
C TRP A 473 -7.46 -9.93 17.25
N ARG A 474 -6.66 -10.94 17.62
CA ARG A 474 -5.71 -10.88 18.74
C ARG A 474 -4.62 -9.83 18.50
N ALA A 475 -4.03 -9.80 17.31
CA ALA A 475 -3.00 -8.84 16.95
C ALA A 475 -3.51 -7.39 17.00
N GLY A 476 -4.79 -7.17 16.68
CA GLY A 476 -5.43 -5.85 16.71
C GLY A 476 -5.71 -5.28 18.11
N GLN A 477 -5.75 -6.11 19.17
CA GLN A 477 -6.22 -5.64 20.50
C GLN A 477 -5.31 -4.60 21.16
N SER A 478 -3.99 -4.84 21.15
CA SER A 478 -3.02 -3.92 21.77
C SER A 478 -2.95 -2.57 21.03
N PRO A 479 -2.84 -2.52 19.68
CA PRO A 479 -2.99 -1.28 18.93
C PRO A 479 -4.33 -0.56 19.16
N LEU A 480 -5.44 -1.31 19.26
CA LEU A 480 -6.77 -0.76 19.52
C LEU A 480 -6.84 -0.05 20.88
N ALA A 481 -6.27 -0.66 21.91
CA ALA A 481 -6.20 -0.11 23.26
C ALA A 481 -5.28 1.12 23.34
N GLU A 482 -4.10 1.04 22.71
CA GLU A 482 -3.16 2.16 22.62
C GLU A 482 -3.79 3.37 21.91
N ALA A 483 -4.46 3.14 20.78
CA ALA A 483 -5.16 4.19 20.03
C ALA A 483 -6.32 4.82 20.83
N ALA A 484 -7.07 4.01 21.59
CA ALA A 484 -8.10 4.52 22.48
C ALA A 484 -7.50 5.48 23.52
N ALA A 485 -6.42 5.07 24.17
CA ALA A 485 -5.77 5.86 25.21
C ALA A 485 -5.15 7.16 24.66
N ARG A 486 -4.47 7.10 23.50
CA ARG A 486 -3.89 8.28 22.82
C ARG A 486 -4.94 9.30 22.36
N THR A 487 -6.15 8.84 22.05
CA THR A 487 -7.29 9.73 21.71
C THR A 487 -8.06 10.22 22.93
N GLY A 488 -7.52 10.05 24.14
CA GLY A 488 -8.09 10.54 25.40
C GLY A 488 -9.05 9.57 26.09
N ARG A 489 -9.34 8.40 25.52
CA ARG A 489 -10.24 7.38 26.08
C ARG A 489 -9.49 6.41 26.97
N VAL A 490 -8.78 6.95 27.96
CA VAL A 490 -7.84 6.20 28.82
C VAL A 490 -8.51 5.00 29.49
N GLU A 491 -9.69 5.17 30.10
CA GLU A 491 -10.41 4.05 30.75
C GLU A 491 -10.83 2.95 29.78
N GLY A 492 -11.25 3.33 28.57
CA GLY A 492 -11.56 2.39 27.49
C GLY A 492 -10.34 1.59 27.07
N GLY A 493 -9.20 2.25 26.86
CA GLY A 493 -7.93 1.60 26.54
C GLY A 493 -7.44 0.67 27.65
N LEU A 494 -7.47 1.12 28.91
CA LEU A 494 -7.10 0.29 30.07
C LEU A 494 -7.97 -0.97 30.21
N ARG A 495 -9.27 -0.88 29.86
CA ARG A 495 -10.15 -2.06 29.81
C ARG A 495 -9.73 -3.03 28.70
N ILE A 496 -9.54 -2.55 27.48
CA ILE A 496 -9.15 -3.39 26.33
C ILE A 496 -7.79 -4.06 26.57
N PHE A 497 -6.81 -3.37 27.18
CA PHE A 497 -5.53 -4.00 27.56
C PHE A 497 -5.72 -5.14 28.56
N ARG A 498 -6.58 -4.98 29.57
CA ARG A 498 -6.86 -6.03 30.55
C ARG A 498 -7.56 -7.23 29.92
N ASP A 499 -8.54 -6.99 29.04
CA ASP A 499 -9.22 -8.05 28.30
C ASP A 499 -8.24 -8.82 27.39
N ALA A 500 -7.34 -8.09 26.72
CA ALA A 500 -6.29 -8.69 25.90
C ALA A 500 -5.32 -9.56 26.72
N LEU A 501 -4.92 -9.08 27.92
CA LEU A 501 -4.04 -9.83 28.83
C LEU A 501 -4.75 -11.00 29.52
N ALA A 502 -6.07 -10.94 29.72
CA ALA A 502 -6.83 -12.10 30.18
C ALA A 502 -6.81 -13.23 29.15
N ALA A 503 -6.88 -12.88 27.85
CA ALA A 503 -6.78 -13.84 26.76
C ALA A 503 -5.33 -14.27 26.44
N GLN A 504 -4.35 -13.37 26.63
CA GLN A 504 -2.93 -13.59 26.35
C GLN A 504 -2.07 -13.02 27.49
N PRO A 505 -1.96 -13.73 28.63
CA PRO A 505 -1.24 -13.22 29.81
C PRO A 505 0.20 -12.83 29.53
N GLU A 506 0.87 -13.56 28.64
CA GLU A 506 2.30 -13.38 28.33
C GLU A 506 2.58 -12.28 27.31
N SER A 507 1.59 -11.51 26.83
CA SER A 507 1.80 -10.40 25.88
C SER A 507 2.58 -9.25 26.55
N PRO A 508 3.87 -9.08 26.24
CA PRO A 508 4.71 -8.12 26.96
C PRO A 508 4.46 -6.70 26.44
N ASP A 509 3.98 -6.56 25.19
CA ASP A 509 3.60 -5.30 24.57
C ASP A 509 2.36 -4.70 25.25
N ALA A 510 1.30 -5.48 25.41
CA ALA A 510 0.06 -5.04 26.04
C ALA A 510 0.32 -4.69 27.52
N ARG A 511 1.17 -5.49 28.20
CA ARG A 511 1.55 -5.25 29.59
C ARG A 511 2.39 -3.98 29.76
N LEU A 512 3.35 -3.72 28.88
CA LEU A 512 4.14 -2.49 28.89
C LEU A 512 3.26 -1.27 28.65
N ARG A 513 2.40 -1.30 27.62
CA ARG A 513 1.50 -0.18 27.32
C ARG A 513 0.48 0.06 28.42
N LEU A 514 -0.08 -1.00 29.01
CA LEU A 514 -0.94 -0.91 30.20
C LEU A 514 -0.21 -0.20 31.34
N ALA A 515 1.02 -0.61 31.67
CA ALA A 515 1.81 0.00 32.75
C ALA A 515 2.06 1.50 32.52
N VAL A 516 2.40 1.88 31.29
CA VAL A 516 2.62 3.28 30.88
C VAL A 516 1.35 4.11 31.08
N TRP A 517 0.19 3.62 30.61
CA TRP A 517 -1.08 4.34 30.74
C TRP A 517 -1.64 4.36 32.17
N GLN A 518 -1.41 3.32 32.97
CA GLN A 518 -1.68 3.35 34.41
C GLN A 518 -0.86 4.43 35.10
N ALA A 519 0.43 4.54 34.80
CA ALA A 519 1.29 5.57 35.39
C ALA A 519 0.84 6.98 34.98
N ARG A 520 0.50 7.19 33.70
CA ARG A 520 0.00 8.47 33.18
C ARG A 520 -1.33 8.90 33.76
N SER A 521 -2.21 7.95 34.07
CA SER A 521 -3.51 8.23 34.70
C SER A 521 -3.41 8.36 36.23
N GLY A 522 -2.21 8.40 36.80
CA GLY A 522 -1.99 8.55 38.24
C GLY A 522 -2.08 7.25 39.05
N ARG A 523 -2.36 6.11 38.42
CA ARG A 523 -2.47 4.78 39.05
C ARG A 523 -1.11 4.15 39.28
N LYS A 524 -0.23 4.85 40.02
CA LYS A 524 1.17 4.45 40.21
C LYS A 524 1.35 3.09 40.88
N ALA A 525 0.41 2.66 41.73
CA ALA A 525 0.46 1.35 42.38
C ALA A 525 0.21 0.22 41.36
N GLU A 526 -0.85 0.33 40.55
CA GLU A 526 -1.12 -0.64 39.48
C GLU A 526 -0.01 -0.67 38.43
N ALA A 527 0.51 0.52 38.05
CA ALA A 527 1.62 0.62 37.12
C ALA A 527 2.87 -0.11 37.64
N ARG A 528 3.17 0.00 38.94
CA ARG A 528 4.29 -0.70 39.58
C ARG A 528 4.15 -2.21 39.44
N GLU A 529 2.97 -2.75 39.70
CA GLU A 529 2.68 -4.17 39.54
C GLU A 529 2.85 -4.62 38.08
N SER A 530 2.27 -3.87 37.14
CA SER A 530 2.42 -4.15 35.71
C SER A 530 3.88 -4.12 35.24
N PHE A 531 4.68 -3.16 35.71
CA PHE A 531 6.12 -3.08 35.42
C PHE A 531 6.90 -4.23 36.07
N ALA A 532 6.58 -4.64 37.29
CA ALA A 532 7.24 -5.77 37.96
C ALA A 532 7.04 -7.07 37.17
N LYS A 533 5.84 -7.26 36.62
CA LYS A 533 5.48 -8.38 35.74
C LYS A 533 6.20 -8.39 34.37
N LEU A 534 7.02 -7.38 34.07
CA LEU A 534 7.90 -7.31 32.89
C LEU A 534 9.37 -7.62 33.20
N ALA A 535 9.72 -7.96 34.44
CA ALA A 535 11.11 -8.20 34.84
C ALA A 535 11.82 -9.27 33.98
N SER A 536 11.14 -10.36 33.65
CA SER A 536 11.64 -11.43 32.77
C SER A 536 11.87 -10.99 31.32
N TRP A 537 11.35 -9.83 30.93
CA TRP A 537 11.47 -9.26 29.59
C TRP A 537 12.50 -8.12 29.52
N SER A 538 13.17 -7.78 30.63
CA SER A 538 14.06 -6.61 30.75
C SER A 538 15.16 -6.51 29.69
N THR A 539 15.69 -7.65 29.21
CA THR A 539 16.70 -7.69 28.14
C THR A 539 16.11 -7.40 26.75
N LYS A 540 14.84 -7.74 26.53
CA LYS A 540 14.14 -7.57 25.25
C LYS A 540 13.31 -6.28 25.18
N LEU A 541 12.91 -5.75 26.34
CA LEU A 541 12.14 -4.52 26.53
C LEU A 541 12.87 -3.55 27.48
N PRO A 542 14.09 -3.07 27.14
CA PRO A 542 14.84 -2.16 27.99
C PRO A 542 14.08 -0.85 28.29
N GLU A 543 13.20 -0.43 27.39
CA GLU A 543 12.38 0.77 27.55
C GLU A 543 11.37 0.67 28.70
N ALA A 544 11.05 -0.52 29.19
CA ALA A 544 10.19 -0.67 30.37
C ALA A 544 10.81 0.01 31.59
N ALA A 545 12.12 -0.17 31.79
CA ALA A 545 12.85 0.49 32.87
C ALA A 545 12.94 2.01 32.63
N TRP A 546 13.13 2.43 31.38
CA TRP A 546 13.21 3.85 31.03
C TRP A 546 11.88 4.58 31.23
N TYR A 547 10.75 3.98 30.85
CA TYR A 547 9.43 4.52 31.14
C TYR A 547 9.14 4.57 32.63
N ARG A 548 9.46 3.51 33.37
CA ARG A 548 9.28 3.48 34.83
C ARG A 548 9.99 4.66 35.50
N ALA A 549 11.25 4.91 35.11
CA ALA A 549 12.03 6.04 35.58
C ALA A 549 11.42 7.39 35.14
N ALA A 550 11.13 7.55 33.85
CA ALA A 550 10.59 8.79 33.29
C ALA A 550 9.21 9.17 33.87
N LEU A 551 8.41 8.18 34.26
CA LEU A 551 7.07 8.37 34.83
C LEU A 551 7.07 8.37 36.36
N SER A 552 8.26 8.34 37.00
CA SER A 552 8.43 8.38 38.45
C SER A 552 7.59 7.32 39.18
N VAL A 553 7.62 6.09 38.67
CA VAL A 553 7.00 4.92 39.29
C VAL A 553 8.04 4.26 40.21
N PRO A 554 7.78 4.14 41.53
CA PRO A 554 8.75 3.54 42.46
C PRO A 554 9.12 2.12 42.07
N GLY A 555 10.39 1.75 42.23
CA GLY A 555 10.83 0.35 42.13
C GLY A 555 10.24 -0.49 43.25
N GLY A 556 9.87 -1.73 42.95
CA GLY A 556 9.65 -2.74 44.00
C GLY A 556 11.00 -3.27 44.48
N ASP A 557 11.15 -3.41 45.80
CA ASP A 557 12.20 -4.24 46.41
C ASP A 557 11.93 -5.70 45.99
N PRO A 558 12.85 -6.40 45.32
CA PRO A 558 12.69 -7.81 45.01
C PRO A 558 12.90 -8.61 46.30
N ARG A 559 11.86 -8.70 47.14
CA ARG A 559 11.81 -9.68 48.23
C ARG A 559 10.94 -10.86 47.84
#